data_AF-A0A7J7WCA0-F1
#
_entry.id   AF-A0A7J7WCA0-F1
#
_cell.length_a   1.000
_cell.length_b   1.000
_cell.length_c   1.000
_cell.angle_alpha   90.00
_cell.angle_beta   90.00
_cell.angle_gamma   90.00
#
_symmetry.space_group_name_H-M   'P 1'
#
loop_
_entity.id
_entity.type
_entity.pdbx_description
1 polymer ?
#
loop_
_entity_poly.entity_id
_entity_poly.type
_entity_poly.pdbx_seq_one_letter_code
_entity_poly.pdbx_strand_id
1 'polypeptide(L)'
;MTEKQQEEAEWESINVLLMTHGLKPLVLVKRTDLKDLIVFDKRSSQRMRQNLKTLVEETERQQNVIQELIDTNQQLKKELELEKCRAVNQEQRANDLEQIVESVKSKIGELEDDSINRVCQQQNQIKDLQKEHKALQAKCQHYKRKQMEQQETIDFLQKDICRLTKEEEERIVTQNRVFSYLCKRVPHTILDRQLLCLIDYYESKIRKLHKQRRYNEDESQSEDDDDCSSLDASPTYKGLLLSLQNQLKESKFKIDTLLSEKLNLQKDLETRLQDCLSQSKTEDTEKKDDPSKDNQRQALIDQRYFQILSSINSIIHNPRAPVILYKQSKGGVQHFNKDFGQDCEFEHLVPILEMWADQLTSLKDLYKSLKILSAELVPWHNLKKPDEKEGIRVEHLLFMVDTILEEIENKEKDSNIPNFKTLKAIVCHFQKLFDVPTLNGVYPRMNEVYTRLGELNSAVRNLQELLGLDSSSSLCVLVSTVGKLCRLINEDMNEQVMQVLGPEDLQSIIIKLQEHEEFFPAFQAFTNDLLEILEIDNLDAIVPAVKKLKVLSY
;
A
#
# COMPACT_ATOMS: atom_id res chain seq x y z
N MET A 1 47.42 93.53 28.48
CA MET A 1 46.39 93.73 29.53
C MET A 1 47.09 93.78 30.87
N THR A 2 46.58 94.51 31.85
CA THR A 2 47.05 94.39 33.24
C THR A 2 46.46 93.12 33.85
N GLU A 3 47.21 92.42 34.74
CA GLU A 3 46.76 91.14 35.32
C GLU A 3 45.35 91.20 35.93
N LYS A 4 44.99 92.35 36.50
CA LYS A 4 43.66 92.63 37.06
C LYS A 4 42.52 92.51 36.05
N GLN A 5 42.72 92.96 34.80
CA GLN A 5 41.71 92.85 33.74
C GLN A 5 41.47 91.39 33.33
N GLN A 6 42.52 90.57 33.37
CA GLN A 6 42.42 89.15 33.09
C GLN A 6 41.72 88.41 34.24
N GLU A 7 42.01 88.78 35.50
CA GLU A 7 41.29 88.23 36.63
C GLU A 7 39.80 88.62 36.65
N GLU A 8 39.46 89.84 36.22
CA GLU A 8 38.08 90.31 36.03
C GLU A 8 37.35 89.51 34.94
N ALA A 9 37.94 89.35 33.75
CA ALA A 9 37.33 88.61 32.64
C ALA A 9 37.07 87.11 32.95
N GLU A 10 37.97 86.47 33.70
CA GLU A 10 37.78 85.08 34.15
C GLU A 10 36.66 84.94 35.19
N TRP A 11 36.44 85.93 36.06
CA TRP A 11 35.28 85.96 36.95
C TRP A 11 33.99 86.25 36.18
N GLU A 12 34.02 87.12 35.17
CA GLU A 12 32.91 87.36 34.25
C GLU A 12 32.44 86.05 33.60
N SER A 13 33.37 85.22 33.12
CA SER A 13 33.08 83.90 32.53
C SER A 13 32.39 82.93 33.50
N ILE A 14 32.71 83.00 34.80
CA ILE A 14 32.07 82.15 35.82
C ILE A 14 30.74 82.74 36.26
N ASN A 15 30.61 84.07 36.29
CA ASN A 15 29.33 84.74 36.53
C ASN A 15 28.30 84.43 35.45
N VAL A 16 28.72 84.31 34.18
CA VAL A 16 27.84 83.82 33.10
C VAL A 16 27.34 82.40 33.41
N LEU A 17 28.24 81.47 33.75
CA LEU A 17 27.88 80.09 34.15
C LEU A 17 26.92 80.07 35.36
N LEU A 18 27.22 80.84 36.40
CA LEU A 18 26.37 80.95 37.59
C LEU A 18 24.97 81.46 37.22
N MET A 19 24.86 82.50 36.37
CA MET A 19 23.56 83.04 35.96
C MET A 19 22.77 82.09 35.04
N THR A 20 23.42 81.29 34.19
CA THR A 20 22.72 80.23 33.43
C THR A 20 22.11 79.15 34.32
N HIS A 21 22.67 78.93 35.53
CA HIS A 21 22.07 78.07 36.57
C HIS A 21 21.23 78.84 37.60
N GLY A 22 20.88 80.11 37.35
CA GLY A 22 20.03 80.92 38.23
C GLY A 22 20.69 81.39 39.54
N LEU A 23 22.01 81.24 39.67
CA LEU A 23 22.79 81.68 40.83
C LEU A 23 23.23 83.15 40.68
N LYS A 24 23.47 83.82 41.81
CA LYS A 24 23.87 85.23 41.82
C LYS A 24 25.33 85.40 41.39
N PRO A 25 25.67 86.43 40.57
CA PRO A 25 27.04 86.71 40.18
C PRO A 25 27.89 87.22 41.35
N LEU A 26 29.18 86.90 41.32
CA LEU A 26 30.20 87.29 42.29
C LEU A 26 30.82 88.63 41.90
N VAL A 27 31.04 89.53 42.88
CA VAL A 27 31.52 90.90 42.65
C VAL A 27 32.87 91.13 43.34
N LEU A 28 33.83 91.71 42.60
CA LEU A 28 35.15 92.07 43.13
C LEU A 28 35.09 93.36 43.96
N VAL A 29 35.18 93.22 45.28
CA VAL A 29 35.13 94.33 46.24
C VAL A 29 36.45 95.13 46.26
N LYS A 30 36.36 96.47 46.29
CA LYS A 30 37.53 97.37 46.41
C LYS A 30 37.89 97.58 47.89
N ARG A 31 39.18 97.84 48.17
CA ARG A 31 39.84 97.78 49.50
C ARG A 31 39.29 98.67 50.65
N THR A 32 38.18 99.40 50.50
CA THR A 32 37.72 100.37 51.51
C THR A 32 37.05 99.75 52.74
N ASP A 33 36.34 98.63 52.61
CA ASP A 33 35.53 98.05 53.69
C ASP A 33 35.86 96.56 53.91
N LEU A 34 36.92 96.29 54.67
CA LEU A 34 37.48 94.94 54.85
C LEU A 34 37.13 94.26 56.18
N LYS A 35 36.27 94.86 57.03
CA LYS A 35 36.09 94.40 58.42
C LYS A 35 35.37 93.05 58.56
N ASP A 36 34.50 92.70 57.61
CA ASP A 36 33.68 91.48 57.64
C ASP A 36 33.90 90.56 56.42
N LEU A 37 34.99 90.74 55.67
CA LEU A 37 35.26 90.02 54.41
C LEU A 37 36.48 89.11 54.51
N ILE A 38 36.32 87.85 54.07
CA ILE A 38 37.43 86.91 53.90
C ILE A 38 38.23 87.30 52.65
N VAL A 39 39.43 87.87 52.86
CA VAL A 39 40.33 88.25 51.77
C VAL A 39 41.17 87.04 51.35
N PHE A 40 40.94 86.54 50.14
CA PHE A 40 41.79 85.52 49.53
C PHE A 40 43.09 86.14 48.98
N ASP A 41 44.21 85.45 49.18
CA ASP A 41 45.42 85.71 48.40
C ASP A 41 45.23 85.26 46.94
N LYS A 42 46.12 85.72 46.04
CA LYS A 42 46.03 85.44 44.59
C LYS A 42 45.92 83.94 44.28
N ARG A 43 46.66 83.07 44.99
CA ARG A 43 46.63 81.62 44.75
C ARG A 43 45.33 80.98 45.25
N SER A 44 44.82 81.40 46.41
CA SER A 44 43.55 80.90 46.93
C SER A 44 42.35 81.38 46.11
N SER A 45 42.37 82.62 45.60
CA SER A 45 41.35 83.13 44.67
C SER A 45 41.33 82.34 43.36
N GLN A 46 42.50 82.09 42.75
CA GLN A 46 42.61 81.25 41.55
C GLN A 46 42.13 79.82 41.79
N ARG A 47 42.48 79.20 42.93
CA ARG A 47 42.01 77.85 43.29
C ARG A 47 40.49 77.80 43.51
N MET A 48 39.92 78.77 44.23
CA MET A 48 38.46 78.87 44.43
C MET A 48 37.72 79.03 43.10
N ARG A 49 38.26 79.86 42.21
CA ARG A 49 37.75 80.09 40.86
C ARG A 49 37.74 78.82 40.00
N GLN A 50 38.85 78.07 40.01
CA GLN A 50 38.94 76.78 39.33
C GLN A 50 37.94 75.78 39.91
N ASN A 51 37.87 75.64 41.24
CA ASN A 51 36.94 74.74 41.91
C ASN A 51 35.47 75.06 41.57
N LEU A 52 35.08 76.35 41.59
CA LEU A 52 33.73 76.79 41.23
C LEU A 52 33.43 76.49 39.77
N LYS A 53 34.37 76.77 38.85
CA LYS A 53 34.21 76.44 37.43
C LYS A 53 33.98 74.94 37.23
N THR A 54 34.86 74.10 37.77
CA THR A 54 34.73 72.64 37.64
C THR A 54 33.46 72.09 38.29
N LEU A 55 33.00 72.71 39.40
CA LEU A 55 31.77 72.28 40.06
C LEU A 55 30.54 72.60 39.21
N VAL A 56 30.47 73.78 38.60
CA VAL A 56 29.32 74.17 37.77
C VAL A 56 29.30 73.36 36.46
N GLU A 57 30.45 73.20 35.80
CA GLU A 57 30.59 72.32 34.61
C GLU A 57 30.18 70.87 34.93
N GLU A 58 30.54 70.34 36.10
CA GLU A 58 30.12 69.01 36.55
C GLU A 58 28.62 68.94 36.87
N THR A 59 28.00 69.99 37.43
CA THR A 59 26.53 70.01 37.63
C THR A 59 25.75 70.09 36.31
N GLU A 60 26.25 70.80 35.30
CA GLU A 60 25.66 70.81 33.96
C GLU A 60 25.75 69.42 33.32
N ARG A 61 26.93 68.78 33.41
CA ARG A 61 27.14 67.40 32.95
C ARG A 61 26.20 66.41 33.64
N GLN A 62 26.01 66.54 34.96
CA GLN A 62 25.07 65.71 35.71
C GLN A 62 23.62 65.95 35.30
N GLN A 63 23.20 67.20 35.09
CA GLN A 63 21.85 67.53 34.64
C GLN A 63 21.56 66.95 33.24
N ASN A 64 22.53 66.99 32.33
CA ASN A 64 22.41 66.39 31.00
C ASN A 64 22.27 64.86 31.08
N VAL A 65 23.10 64.20 31.89
CA VAL A 65 22.98 62.74 32.13
C VAL A 65 21.63 62.38 32.77
N ILE A 66 21.11 63.18 33.69
CA ILE A 66 19.77 62.95 34.28
C ILE A 66 18.68 63.09 33.22
N GLN A 67 18.77 64.07 32.32
CA GLN A 67 17.80 64.23 31.24
C GLN A 67 17.85 63.06 30.24
N GLU A 68 19.04 62.64 29.81
CA GLU A 68 19.23 61.46 28.97
C GLU A 68 18.68 60.18 29.64
N LEU A 69 18.88 60.01 30.95
CA LEU A 69 18.31 58.90 31.73
C LEU A 69 16.78 58.95 31.82
N ILE A 70 16.17 60.14 31.88
CA ILE A 70 14.71 60.31 31.86
C ILE A 70 14.16 59.92 30.49
N ASP A 71 14.77 60.42 29.40
CA ASP A 71 14.28 60.21 28.04
C ASP A 71 14.45 58.75 27.61
N THR A 72 15.58 58.12 27.96
CA THR A 72 15.79 56.68 27.77
C THR A 72 14.83 55.83 28.60
N ASN A 73 14.53 56.20 29.87
CA ASN A 73 13.54 55.47 30.68
C ASN A 73 12.12 55.57 30.08
N GLN A 74 11.74 56.72 29.53
CA GLN A 74 10.48 56.88 28.82
C GLN A 74 10.41 56.05 27.54
N GLN A 75 11.51 55.95 26.80
CA GLN A 75 11.59 55.11 25.60
C GLN A 75 11.48 53.62 25.96
N LEU A 76 12.24 53.15 26.95
CA LEU A 76 12.18 51.78 27.46
C LEU A 76 10.78 51.38 27.96
N LYS A 77 10.02 52.32 28.56
CA LYS A 77 8.61 52.07 28.94
C LYS A 77 7.69 51.87 27.73
N LYS A 78 7.89 52.61 26.64
CA LYS A 78 7.11 52.42 25.40
C LYS A 78 7.43 51.09 24.74
N GLU A 79 8.71 50.72 24.70
CA GLU A 79 9.18 49.43 24.19
C GLU A 79 8.65 48.26 25.03
N LEU A 80 8.62 48.39 26.36
CA LEU A 80 8.06 47.38 27.24
C LEU A 80 6.55 47.13 27.00
N GLU A 81 5.74 48.19 26.86
CA GLU A 81 4.31 48.02 26.55
C GLU A 81 4.08 47.49 25.13
N LEU A 82 4.91 47.89 24.15
CA LEU A 82 4.89 47.31 22.79
C LEU A 82 5.14 45.80 22.84
N GLU A 83 6.17 45.37 23.57
CA GLU A 83 6.58 43.96 23.62
C GLU A 83 5.59 43.10 24.43
N LYS A 84 4.93 43.70 25.43
CA LYS A 84 3.79 43.11 26.11
C LYS A 84 2.59 42.91 25.18
N CYS A 85 2.27 43.87 24.32
CA CYS A 85 1.26 43.69 23.26
C CYS A 85 1.66 42.60 22.26
N ARG A 86 2.93 42.50 21.87
CA ARG A 86 3.43 41.40 21.02
C ARG A 86 3.30 40.04 21.71
N ALA A 87 3.63 39.95 23.00
CA ALA A 87 3.50 38.72 23.78
C ALA A 87 2.05 38.23 23.85
N VAL A 88 1.09 39.12 24.15
CA VAL A 88 -0.35 38.76 24.17
C VAL A 88 -0.84 38.27 22.80
N ASN A 89 -0.39 38.90 21.70
CA ASN A 89 -0.73 38.45 20.35
C ASN A 89 -0.12 37.08 20.01
N GLN A 90 1.09 36.78 20.51
CA GLN A 90 1.74 35.48 20.34
C GLN A 90 1.05 34.40 21.19
N GLU A 91 0.63 34.73 22.41
CA GLU A 91 -0.15 33.85 23.29
C GLU A 91 -1.51 33.50 22.68
N GLN A 92 -2.24 34.49 22.14
CA GLN A 92 -3.50 34.23 21.42
C GLN A 92 -3.27 33.30 20.21
N ARG A 93 -2.24 33.56 19.38
CA ARG A 93 -1.91 32.68 18.25
C ARG A 93 -1.55 31.26 18.69
N ALA A 94 -0.89 31.09 19.85
CA ALA A 94 -0.58 29.78 20.41
C ALA A 94 -1.86 29.04 20.85
N ASN A 95 -2.78 29.73 21.52
CA ASN A 95 -4.08 29.17 21.94
C ASN A 95 -4.95 28.76 20.74
N ASP A 96 -5.00 29.60 19.70
CA ASP A 96 -5.73 29.30 18.45
C ASP A 96 -5.16 28.05 17.75
N LEU A 97 -3.82 27.93 17.72
CA LEU A 97 -3.13 26.75 17.17
C LEU A 97 -3.36 25.49 18.03
N GLU A 98 -3.38 25.61 19.36
CA GLU A 98 -3.70 24.49 20.26
C GLU A 98 -5.13 23.98 20.04
N GLN A 99 -6.10 24.88 19.86
CA GLN A 99 -7.49 24.51 19.53
C GLN A 99 -7.58 23.78 18.18
N ILE A 100 -6.85 24.23 17.15
CA ILE A 100 -6.79 23.56 15.84
C ILE A 100 -6.16 22.17 15.98
N VAL A 101 -5.05 22.05 16.73
CA VAL A 101 -4.38 20.78 16.99
C VAL A 101 -5.30 19.80 17.71
N GLU A 102 -6.06 20.25 18.71
CA GLU A 102 -7.00 19.39 19.44
C GLU A 102 -8.18 18.94 18.58
N SER A 103 -8.70 19.83 17.73
CA SER A 103 -9.72 19.48 16.72
C SER A 103 -9.21 18.42 15.73
N VAL A 104 -7.97 18.58 15.25
CA VAL A 104 -7.33 17.60 14.34
C VAL A 104 -7.09 16.27 15.03
N LYS A 105 -6.62 16.24 16.29
CA LYS A 105 -6.49 14.99 17.07
C LYS A 105 -7.83 14.28 17.23
N SER A 106 -8.90 15.00 17.60
CA SER A 106 -10.25 14.43 17.71
C SER A 106 -10.68 13.80 16.38
N LYS A 107 -10.44 14.49 15.26
CA LYS A 107 -10.83 13.98 13.94
C LYS A 107 -9.99 12.78 13.48
N ILE A 108 -8.71 12.73 13.84
CA ILE A 108 -7.87 11.54 13.61
C ILE A 108 -8.40 10.36 14.42
N GLY A 109 -8.70 10.55 15.71
CA GLY A 109 -9.28 9.50 16.56
C GLY A 109 -10.60 8.94 16.00
N GLU A 110 -11.53 9.81 15.58
CA GLU A 110 -12.76 9.39 14.90
C GLU A 110 -12.48 8.53 13.65
N LEU A 111 -11.52 8.93 12.81
CA LEU A 111 -11.18 8.21 11.57
C LEU A 111 -10.47 6.87 11.85
N GLU A 112 -9.66 6.81 12.91
CA GLU A 112 -9.01 5.58 13.39
C GLU A 112 -10.06 4.59 13.91
N ASP A 113 -10.98 5.01 14.79
CA ASP A 113 -12.09 4.19 15.29
C ASP A 113 -12.98 3.69 14.15
N ASP A 114 -13.35 4.57 13.21
CA ASP A 114 -14.09 4.21 11.99
C ASP A 114 -13.36 3.16 11.15
N SER A 115 -12.02 3.25 11.05
CA SER A 115 -11.21 2.28 10.32
C SER A 115 -11.18 0.91 11.02
N ILE A 116 -11.05 0.91 12.35
CA ILE A 116 -11.08 -0.29 13.20
C ILE A 116 -12.46 -0.96 13.09
N ASN A 117 -13.54 -0.18 13.13
CA ASN A 117 -14.90 -0.68 12.97
C ASN A 117 -15.13 -1.32 11.59
N ARG A 118 -14.66 -0.70 10.51
CA ARG A 118 -14.71 -1.28 9.15
C ARG A 118 -13.93 -2.60 9.05
N VAL A 119 -12.71 -2.65 9.61
CA VAL A 119 -11.89 -3.87 9.62
C VAL A 119 -12.56 -4.98 10.45
N CYS A 120 -13.13 -4.67 11.61
CA CYS A 120 -13.89 -5.61 12.43
C CYS A 120 -15.12 -6.16 11.69
N GLN A 121 -15.85 -5.31 10.95
CA GLN A 121 -17.00 -5.72 10.14
C GLN A 121 -16.58 -6.66 9.00
N GLN A 122 -15.54 -6.30 8.24
CA GLN A 122 -14.99 -7.14 7.18
C GLN A 122 -14.48 -8.49 7.71
N GLN A 123 -13.79 -8.48 8.86
CA GLN A 123 -13.30 -9.71 9.49
C GLN A 123 -14.43 -10.65 9.94
N ASN A 124 -15.58 -10.11 10.33
CA ASN A 124 -16.76 -10.92 10.64
C ASN A 124 -17.41 -11.50 9.37
N GLN A 125 -17.53 -10.71 8.29
CA GLN A 125 -17.98 -11.22 6.98
C GLN A 125 -17.08 -12.35 6.45
N ILE A 126 -15.75 -12.21 6.56
CA ILE A 126 -14.78 -13.24 6.18
C ILE A 126 -14.98 -14.51 7.02
N LYS A 127 -15.17 -14.39 8.35
CA LYS A 127 -15.46 -15.55 9.21
C LYS A 127 -16.73 -16.29 8.81
N ASP A 128 -17.78 -15.58 8.41
CA ASP A 128 -19.04 -16.19 8.01
C ASP A 128 -18.93 -16.87 6.64
N LEU A 129 -18.32 -16.22 5.65
CA LEU A 129 -17.98 -16.84 4.36
C LEU A 129 -17.09 -18.08 4.52
N GLN A 130 -16.16 -18.10 5.49
CA GLN A 130 -15.36 -19.29 5.81
C GLN A 130 -16.19 -20.44 6.41
N LYS A 131 -17.25 -20.15 7.18
CA LYS A 131 -18.20 -21.18 7.66
C LYS A 131 -19.01 -21.75 6.50
N GLU A 132 -19.53 -20.89 5.61
CA GLU A 132 -20.28 -21.30 4.43
C GLU A 132 -19.43 -22.14 3.47
N HIS A 133 -18.18 -21.73 3.21
CA HIS A 133 -17.24 -22.50 2.41
C HIS A 133 -17.02 -23.91 2.99
N LYS A 134 -16.81 -24.03 4.31
CA LYS A 134 -16.68 -25.35 4.97
C LYS A 134 -17.95 -26.19 4.85
N ALA A 135 -19.13 -25.59 4.98
CA ALA A 135 -20.41 -26.28 4.83
C ALA A 135 -20.64 -26.76 3.38
N LEU A 136 -20.31 -25.94 2.37
CA LEU A 136 -20.37 -26.30 0.96
C LEU A 136 -19.34 -27.39 0.62
N GLN A 137 -18.12 -27.30 1.13
CA GLN A 137 -17.08 -28.32 0.95
C GLN A 137 -17.53 -29.68 1.50
N ALA A 138 -18.17 -29.71 2.68
CA ALA A 138 -18.74 -30.93 3.25
C ALA A 138 -19.88 -31.51 2.38
N LYS A 139 -20.75 -30.66 1.81
CA LYS A 139 -21.79 -31.09 0.85
C LYS A 139 -21.16 -31.69 -0.42
N CYS A 140 -20.14 -31.06 -1.00
CA CYS A 140 -19.44 -31.59 -2.18
C CYS A 140 -18.80 -32.96 -1.90
N GLN A 141 -18.17 -33.14 -0.74
CA GLN A 141 -17.63 -34.45 -0.32
C GLN A 141 -18.71 -35.51 -0.08
N HIS A 142 -19.90 -35.12 0.37
CA HIS A 142 -21.04 -36.03 0.50
C HIS A 142 -21.57 -36.47 -0.86
N TYR A 143 -21.80 -35.54 -1.80
CA TYR A 143 -22.25 -35.88 -3.16
C TYR A 143 -21.23 -36.74 -3.91
N LYS A 144 -19.92 -36.46 -3.77
CA LYS A 144 -18.87 -37.30 -4.38
C LYS A 144 -18.87 -38.74 -3.85
N ARG A 145 -19.13 -38.96 -2.55
CA ARG A 145 -19.30 -40.32 -1.99
C ARG A 145 -20.53 -41.00 -2.56
N LYS A 146 -21.68 -40.32 -2.57
CA LYS A 146 -22.92 -40.86 -3.14
C LYS A 146 -22.77 -41.23 -4.63
N GLN A 147 -22.01 -40.46 -5.39
CA GLN A 147 -21.70 -40.78 -6.78
C GLN A 147 -20.86 -42.06 -6.93
N MET A 148 -19.87 -42.27 -6.04
CA MET A 148 -19.07 -43.52 -6.05
C MET A 148 -19.93 -44.73 -5.67
N GLU A 149 -20.77 -44.62 -4.63
CA GLU A 149 -21.74 -45.67 -4.23
C GLU A 149 -22.70 -46.02 -5.39
N GLN A 150 -23.15 -45.01 -6.15
CA GLN A 150 -23.97 -45.21 -7.34
C GLN A 150 -23.19 -45.88 -8.49
N GLN A 151 -21.92 -45.53 -8.70
CA GLN A 151 -21.09 -46.21 -9.71
C GLN A 151 -20.83 -47.68 -9.34
N GLU A 152 -20.51 -47.97 -8.07
CA GLU A 152 -20.28 -49.34 -7.60
C GLU A 152 -21.54 -50.23 -7.77
N THR A 153 -22.73 -49.68 -7.52
CA THR A 153 -23.99 -50.41 -7.75
C THR A 153 -24.29 -50.62 -9.23
N ILE A 154 -23.98 -49.65 -10.10
CA ILE A 154 -24.06 -49.82 -11.57
C ILE A 154 -23.10 -50.92 -12.04
N ASP A 155 -21.83 -50.88 -11.62
CA ASP A 155 -20.81 -51.87 -11.99
C ASP A 155 -21.19 -53.28 -11.51
N PHE A 156 -21.82 -53.41 -10.34
CA PHE A 156 -22.36 -54.67 -9.83
C PHE A 156 -23.51 -55.19 -10.71
N LEU A 157 -24.49 -54.34 -11.02
CA LEU A 157 -25.64 -54.72 -11.87
C LEU A 157 -25.21 -55.07 -13.30
N GLN A 158 -24.24 -54.36 -13.88
CA GLN A 158 -23.67 -54.69 -15.18
C GLN A 158 -23.02 -56.08 -15.18
N LYS A 159 -22.25 -56.44 -14.15
CA LYS A 159 -21.68 -57.79 -13.99
C LYS A 159 -22.76 -58.86 -13.86
N ASP A 160 -23.85 -58.57 -13.13
CA ASP A 160 -24.97 -59.48 -12.95
C ASP A 160 -25.71 -59.74 -14.28
N ILE A 161 -26.00 -58.68 -15.04
CA ILE A 161 -26.57 -58.77 -16.40
C ILE A 161 -25.65 -59.58 -17.30
N CYS A 162 -24.34 -59.30 -17.35
CA CYS A 162 -23.39 -60.07 -18.16
C CYS A 162 -23.35 -61.56 -17.81
N ARG A 163 -23.54 -61.92 -16.53
CA ARG A 163 -23.62 -63.32 -16.08
C ARG A 163 -24.92 -63.97 -16.57
N LEU A 164 -26.06 -63.32 -16.32
CA LEU A 164 -27.38 -63.80 -16.74
C LEU A 164 -27.49 -63.93 -18.26
N THR A 165 -26.89 -63.02 -19.03
CA THR A 165 -26.83 -63.12 -20.50
C THR A 165 -26.08 -64.38 -20.96
N LYS A 166 -24.94 -64.71 -20.34
CA LYS A 166 -24.19 -65.94 -20.66
C LYS A 166 -24.96 -67.21 -20.28
N GLU A 167 -25.59 -67.21 -19.10
CA GLU A 167 -26.46 -68.31 -18.68
C GLU A 167 -27.65 -68.52 -19.65
N GLU A 168 -28.20 -67.45 -20.22
CA GLU A 168 -29.23 -67.52 -21.26
C GLU A 168 -28.68 -68.02 -22.61
N GLU A 169 -27.51 -67.52 -23.05
CA GLU A 169 -26.84 -67.99 -24.27
C GLU A 169 -26.53 -69.49 -24.21
N GLU A 170 -26.00 -69.99 -23.08
CA GLU A 170 -25.77 -71.42 -22.87
C GLU A 170 -27.07 -72.23 -22.86
N ARG A 171 -28.15 -71.69 -22.28
CA ARG A 171 -29.49 -72.31 -22.35
C ARG A 171 -30.03 -72.38 -23.78
N ILE A 172 -29.86 -71.32 -24.56
CA ILE A 172 -30.25 -71.27 -25.98
C ILE A 172 -29.43 -72.27 -26.81
N VAL A 173 -28.11 -72.35 -26.60
CA VAL A 173 -27.24 -73.31 -27.29
C VAL A 173 -27.61 -74.76 -26.96
N THR A 174 -27.87 -75.07 -25.69
CA THR A 174 -28.29 -76.41 -25.27
C THR A 174 -29.68 -76.76 -25.79
N GLN A 175 -30.64 -75.83 -25.75
CA GLN A 175 -31.97 -76.00 -26.34
C GLN A 175 -31.91 -76.23 -27.86
N ASN A 176 -31.14 -75.42 -28.60
CA ASN A 176 -30.96 -75.57 -30.04
C ASN A 176 -30.30 -76.91 -30.41
N ARG A 177 -29.36 -77.41 -29.60
CA ARG A 177 -28.76 -78.74 -29.79
C ARG A 177 -29.77 -79.87 -29.60
N VAL A 178 -30.63 -79.78 -28.58
CA VAL A 178 -31.73 -80.75 -28.35
C VAL A 178 -32.77 -80.67 -29.48
N PHE A 179 -33.16 -79.47 -29.89
CA PHE A 179 -34.09 -79.26 -31.00
C PHE A 179 -33.56 -79.83 -32.32
N SER A 180 -32.29 -79.59 -32.65
CA SER A 180 -31.64 -80.17 -33.84
C SER A 180 -31.60 -81.71 -33.81
N TYR A 181 -31.46 -82.32 -32.63
CA TYR A 181 -31.54 -83.78 -32.47
C TYR A 181 -32.97 -84.30 -32.68
N LEU A 182 -33.98 -83.58 -32.16
CA LEU A 182 -35.40 -83.92 -32.35
C LEU A 182 -35.83 -83.79 -33.81
N CYS A 183 -35.51 -82.68 -34.48
CA CYS A 183 -35.86 -82.44 -35.90
C CYS A 183 -35.19 -83.41 -36.88
N LYS A 184 -34.09 -84.06 -36.50
CA LYS A 184 -33.45 -85.12 -37.31
C LYS A 184 -34.15 -86.48 -37.20
N ARG A 185 -35.07 -86.65 -36.25
CA ARG A 185 -35.98 -87.81 -36.22
C ARG A 185 -37.21 -87.47 -37.05
N VAL A 186 -37.55 -88.34 -38.02
CA VAL A 186 -38.84 -88.25 -38.69
C VAL A 186 -39.92 -88.62 -37.66
N PRO A 187 -40.97 -87.80 -37.45
CA PRO A 187 -41.97 -88.04 -36.42
C PRO A 187 -42.82 -89.27 -36.79
N HIS A 188 -42.59 -90.37 -36.09
CA HIS A 188 -43.20 -91.67 -36.34
C HIS A 188 -44.10 -92.15 -35.19
N THR A 189 -44.04 -91.50 -34.03
CA THR A 189 -44.80 -91.88 -32.84
C THR A 189 -45.94 -90.90 -32.56
N ILE A 190 -47.04 -91.41 -31.98
CA ILE A 190 -48.21 -90.59 -31.59
C ILE A 190 -47.80 -89.43 -30.66
N LEU A 191 -46.81 -89.67 -29.80
CA LEU A 191 -46.23 -88.68 -28.90
C LEU A 191 -45.55 -87.52 -29.63
N ASP A 192 -44.89 -87.77 -30.77
CA ASP A 192 -44.24 -86.70 -31.57
C ASP A 192 -45.29 -85.76 -32.17
N ARG A 193 -46.44 -86.31 -32.61
CA ARG A 193 -47.58 -85.52 -33.06
C ARG A 193 -48.19 -84.66 -31.95
N GLN A 194 -48.31 -85.22 -30.74
CA GLN A 194 -48.78 -84.46 -29.58
C GLN A 194 -47.79 -83.34 -29.20
N LEU A 195 -46.48 -83.60 -29.26
CA LEU A 195 -45.43 -82.62 -29.00
C LEU A 195 -45.43 -81.49 -30.03
N LEU A 196 -45.58 -81.79 -31.33
CA LEU A 196 -45.70 -80.79 -32.39
C LEU A 196 -46.91 -79.87 -32.17
N CYS A 197 -48.10 -80.42 -31.89
CA CYS A 197 -49.27 -79.61 -31.56
C CYS A 197 -49.06 -78.73 -30.30
N LEU A 198 -48.29 -79.19 -29.32
CA LEU A 198 -47.94 -78.42 -28.13
C LEU A 198 -46.99 -77.26 -28.47
N ILE A 199 -46.00 -77.50 -29.34
CA ILE A 199 -45.10 -76.48 -29.87
C ILE A 199 -45.91 -75.43 -30.65
N ASP A 200 -46.77 -75.83 -31.60
CA ASP A 200 -47.62 -74.92 -32.37
C ASP A 200 -48.52 -74.05 -31.46
N TYR A 201 -49.04 -74.62 -30.36
CA TYR A 201 -49.82 -73.90 -29.37
C TYR A 201 -48.98 -72.87 -28.61
N TYR A 202 -47.80 -73.24 -28.09
CA TYR A 202 -46.92 -72.31 -27.38
C TYR A 202 -46.34 -71.25 -28.29
N GLU A 203 -45.91 -71.59 -29.51
CA GLU A 203 -45.50 -70.61 -30.51
C GLU A 203 -46.62 -69.63 -30.83
N SER A 204 -47.86 -70.10 -30.98
CA SER A 204 -49.01 -69.22 -31.24
C SER A 204 -49.33 -68.33 -30.04
N LYS A 205 -49.06 -68.79 -28.81
CA LYS A 205 -49.17 -67.97 -27.59
C LYS A 205 -48.02 -66.94 -27.49
N ILE A 206 -46.79 -67.31 -27.85
CA ILE A 206 -45.63 -66.41 -27.91
C ILE A 206 -45.83 -65.35 -29.01
N ARG A 207 -46.28 -65.74 -30.20
CA ARG A 207 -46.68 -64.83 -31.29
C ARG A 207 -47.75 -63.83 -30.83
N LYS A 208 -48.75 -64.26 -30.07
CA LYS A 208 -49.75 -63.36 -29.45
C LYS A 208 -49.12 -62.39 -28.46
N LEU A 209 -48.25 -62.84 -27.55
CA LEU A 209 -47.57 -61.98 -26.57
C LEU A 209 -46.62 -60.97 -27.22
N HIS A 210 -45.87 -61.38 -28.26
CA HIS A 210 -45.03 -60.47 -29.04
C HIS A 210 -45.87 -59.45 -29.82
N LYS A 211 -47.03 -59.85 -30.35
CA LYS A 211 -47.95 -58.92 -30.99
C LYS A 211 -48.56 -57.94 -29.99
N GLN A 212 -48.91 -58.39 -28.78
CA GLN A 212 -49.38 -57.52 -27.68
C GLN A 212 -48.29 -56.53 -27.25
N ARG A 213 -47.02 -56.94 -27.15
CA ARG A 213 -45.94 -56.00 -26.82
C ARG A 213 -45.80 -54.90 -27.89
N ARG A 214 -45.86 -55.26 -29.18
CA ARG A 214 -45.86 -54.28 -30.27
C ARG A 214 -47.09 -53.38 -30.27
N TYR A 215 -48.29 -53.91 -30.03
CA TYR A 215 -49.47 -53.06 -29.88
C TYR A 215 -49.32 -52.07 -28.73
N ASN A 216 -48.74 -52.45 -27.59
CA ASN A 216 -48.47 -51.49 -26.50
C ASN A 216 -47.38 -50.44 -26.85
N GLU A 217 -46.42 -50.79 -27.72
CA GLU A 217 -45.40 -49.86 -28.23
C GLU A 217 -45.97 -48.92 -29.32
N ASP A 218 -46.88 -49.41 -30.17
CA ASP A 218 -47.50 -48.67 -31.29
C ASP A 218 -48.77 -47.88 -30.88
N GLU A 219 -49.55 -48.33 -29.90
CA GLU A 219 -50.70 -47.59 -29.31
C GLU A 219 -50.25 -46.37 -28.49
N SER A 220 -48.94 -46.21 -28.26
CA SER A 220 -48.35 -45.00 -27.67
C SER A 220 -48.15 -43.86 -28.68
N GLN A 221 -48.70 -43.96 -29.91
CA GLN A 221 -48.52 -42.97 -30.99
C GLN A 221 -49.83 -42.55 -31.71
N SER A 222 -51.00 -42.63 -31.07
CA SER A 222 -52.25 -42.14 -31.69
C SER A 222 -53.26 -41.46 -30.75
N GLU A 223 -52.79 -40.77 -29.72
CA GLU A 223 -53.58 -39.78 -28.96
C GLU A 223 -52.82 -38.44 -28.87
N ASP A 224 -52.54 -37.85 -30.04
CA ASP A 224 -52.28 -36.41 -30.16
C ASP A 224 -53.62 -35.65 -30.02
N ASP A 225 -54.15 -35.59 -28.79
CA ASP A 225 -54.81 -34.40 -28.23
C ASP A 225 -55.21 -34.66 -26.75
N ASP A 226 -54.93 -33.67 -25.90
CA ASP A 226 -55.48 -33.49 -24.54
C ASP A 226 -54.98 -34.36 -23.35
N ASP A 227 -53.71 -34.81 -23.33
CA ASP A 227 -53.05 -35.15 -22.04
C ASP A 227 -51.57 -34.71 -21.87
N CYS A 228 -51.19 -33.58 -22.49
CA CYS A 228 -49.94 -32.88 -22.16
C CYS A 228 -50.06 -32.02 -20.87
N SER A 229 -50.82 -32.51 -19.88
CA SER A 229 -51.02 -31.87 -18.57
C SER A 229 -50.20 -32.51 -17.45
N SER A 230 -49.47 -33.60 -17.73
CA SER A 230 -48.56 -34.26 -16.78
C SER A 230 -47.11 -33.73 -16.86
N LEU A 231 -46.94 -32.42 -17.03
CA LEU A 231 -45.65 -31.73 -16.82
C LEU A 231 -45.30 -31.60 -15.32
N ASP A 232 -45.34 -32.73 -14.60
CA ASP A 232 -44.82 -32.86 -13.22
C ASP A 232 -43.28 -33.01 -13.21
N ALA A 233 -42.63 -32.53 -14.28
CA ALA A 233 -41.20 -32.22 -14.39
C ALA A 233 -40.82 -30.97 -13.54
N SER A 234 -41.31 -30.96 -12.31
CA SER A 234 -40.85 -30.25 -11.12
C SER A 234 -40.64 -28.72 -11.17
N PRO A 235 -41.28 -27.94 -10.27
CA PRO A 235 -41.06 -26.50 -10.07
C PRO A 235 -39.59 -26.05 -9.89
N THR A 236 -38.69 -26.99 -9.60
CA THR A 236 -37.26 -26.79 -9.35
C THR A 236 -36.53 -26.05 -10.48
N TYR A 237 -36.74 -26.40 -11.75
CA TYR A 237 -36.01 -25.76 -12.87
C TYR A 237 -36.46 -24.30 -13.10
N LYS A 238 -37.77 -24.04 -12.96
CA LYS A 238 -38.33 -22.67 -13.05
C LYS A 238 -37.85 -21.80 -11.89
N GLY A 239 -37.76 -22.36 -10.68
CA GLY A 239 -37.15 -21.69 -9.53
C GLY A 239 -35.65 -21.40 -9.71
N LEU A 240 -34.90 -22.33 -10.30
CA LEU A 240 -33.48 -22.14 -10.61
C LEU A 240 -33.28 -21.00 -11.63
N LEU A 241 -34.07 -20.96 -12.71
CA LEU A 241 -34.04 -19.88 -13.70
C LEU A 241 -34.39 -18.52 -13.10
N LEU A 242 -35.40 -18.44 -12.23
CA LEU A 242 -35.72 -17.20 -11.51
C LEU A 242 -34.59 -16.76 -10.56
N SER A 243 -33.95 -17.71 -9.87
CA SER A 243 -32.80 -17.45 -9.00
C SER A 243 -31.62 -16.88 -9.78
N LEU A 244 -31.25 -17.51 -10.90
CA LEU A 244 -30.19 -17.05 -11.79
C LEU A 244 -30.51 -15.66 -12.39
N GLN A 245 -31.76 -15.42 -12.79
CA GLN A 245 -32.21 -14.12 -13.31
C GLN A 245 -32.12 -13.01 -12.25
N ASN A 246 -32.47 -13.30 -10.99
CA ASN A 246 -32.35 -12.36 -9.88
C ASN A 246 -30.89 -12.09 -9.52
N GLN A 247 -30.05 -13.13 -9.48
CA GLN A 247 -28.61 -13.01 -9.23
C GLN A 247 -27.91 -12.17 -10.31
N LEU A 248 -28.35 -12.27 -11.58
CA LEU A 248 -27.87 -11.43 -12.68
C LEU A 248 -28.31 -9.96 -12.56
N LYS A 249 -29.51 -9.69 -12.05
CA LYS A 249 -29.98 -8.32 -11.76
C LYS A 249 -29.20 -7.70 -10.60
N GLU A 250 -28.95 -8.47 -9.55
CA GLU A 250 -28.22 -8.01 -8.37
C GLU A 250 -26.73 -7.76 -8.67
N SER A 251 -26.09 -8.61 -9.48
CA SER A 251 -24.71 -8.37 -9.92
C SER A 251 -24.61 -7.12 -10.79
N LYS A 252 -25.59 -6.88 -11.69
CA LYS A 252 -25.64 -5.64 -12.48
C LYS A 252 -25.78 -4.40 -11.60
N PHE A 253 -26.68 -4.39 -10.61
CA PHE A 253 -26.83 -3.28 -9.67
C PHE A 253 -25.55 -3.02 -8.84
N LYS A 254 -24.84 -4.08 -8.42
CA LYS A 254 -23.53 -3.96 -7.76
C LYS A 254 -22.46 -3.36 -8.68
N ILE A 255 -22.43 -3.74 -9.95
CA ILE A 255 -21.53 -3.15 -10.96
C ILE A 255 -21.82 -1.66 -11.14
N ASP A 256 -23.09 -1.27 -11.31
CA ASP A 256 -23.49 0.13 -11.46
C ASP A 256 -23.13 0.97 -10.22
N THR A 257 -23.29 0.41 -9.02
CA THR A 257 -22.88 1.04 -7.75
C THR A 257 -21.37 1.26 -7.71
N LEU A 258 -20.56 0.23 -7.96
CA LEU A 258 -19.09 0.30 -7.96
C LEU A 258 -18.55 1.26 -9.04
N LEU A 259 -19.20 1.36 -10.19
CA LEU A 259 -18.85 2.35 -11.22
C LEU A 259 -19.07 3.79 -10.74
N SER A 260 -20.15 4.05 -9.99
CA SER A 260 -20.40 5.37 -9.41
C SER A 260 -19.43 5.72 -8.27
N GLU A 261 -19.09 4.77 -7.40
CA GLU A 261 -18.06 4.95 -6.36
C GLU A 261 -16.68 5.23 -6.97
N LYS A 262 -16.27 4.46 -7.99
CA LYS A 262 -15.02 4.69 -8.73
C LYS A 262 -14.97 6.11 -9.30
N LEU A 263 -16.05 6.57 -9.93
CA LEU A 263 -16.13 7.92 -10.49
C LEU A 263 -15.98 9.00 -9.41
N ASN A 264 -16.53 8.76 -8.22
CA ASN A 264 -16.46 9.71 -7.11
C ASN A 264 -15.06 9.76 -6.46
N LEU A 265 -14.43 8.60 -6.26
CA LEU A 265 -13.04 8.49 -5.79
C LEU A 265 -12.04 9.15 -6.76
N GLN A 266 -12.29 9.05 -8.06
CA GLN A 266 -11.46 9.69 -9.09
C GLN A 266 -11.53 11.23 -8.97
N LYS A 267 -12.71 11.79 -8.76
CA LYS A 267 -12.88 13.24 -8.52
C LYS A 267 -12.21 13.70 -7.23
N ASP A 268 -12.37 12.95 -6.14
CA ASP A 268 -11.80 13.29 -4.84
C ASP A 268 -10.25 13.28 -4.83
N LEU A 269 -9.64 12.43 -5.68
CA LEU A 269 -8.20 12.47 -5.95
C LEU A 269 -7.77 13.74 -6.71
N GLU A 270 -8.54 14.17 -7.71
CA GLU A 270 -8.28 15.43 -8.44
C GLU A 270 -8.35 16.65 -7.51
N THR A 271 -9.35 16.75 -6.61
CA THR A 271 -9.44 17.87 -5.66
C THR A 271 -8.24 17.95 -4.72
N ARG A 272 -7.82 16.82 -4.14
CA ARG A 272 -6.71 16.80 -3.16
C ARG A 272 -5.36 17.16 -3.76
N LEU A 273 -5.13 16.84 -5.04
CA LEU A 273 -3.94 17.28 -5.77
C LEU A 273 -3.91 18.80 -5.98
N GLN A 274 -5.07 19.42 -6.17
CA GLN A 274 -5.21 20.88 -6.31
C GLN A 274 -4.86 21.62 -5.00
N ASP A 275 -5.27 21.08 -3.85
CA ASP A 275 -5.03 21.70 -2.53
C ASP A 275 -3.56 21.65 -2.11
N CYS A 276 -2.87 20.52 -2.32
CA CYS A 276 -1.45 20.39 -1.97
C CYS A 276 -0.54 21.35 -2.75
N LEU A 277 -0.92 21.74 -3.98
CA LEU A 277 -0.18 22.73 -4.79
C LEU A 277 -0.32 24.17 -4.24
N SER A 278 -1.30 24.41 -3.36
CA SER A 278 -1.60 25.74 -2.83
C SER A 278 -0.83 26.09 -1.56
N GLN A 279 -0.40 25.09 -0.77
CA GLN A 279 0.17 25.28 0.57
C GLN A 279 1.70 25.55 0.59
N SER A 280 2.41 25.33 -0.51
CA SER A 280 3.89 25.38 -0.55
C SER A 280 4.52 26.79 -0.66
N LYS A 281 3.75 27.86 -0.44
CA LYS A 281 4.16 29.26 -0.76
C LYS A 281 4.28 30.22 0.42
N THR A 282 4.08 29.78 1.67
CA THR A 282 4.02 30.68 2.84
C THR A 282 4.66 30.08 4.08
N GLU A 283 5.94 30.40 4.34
CA GLU A 283 6.54 30.74 5.66
C GLU A 283 8.09 30.81 5.57
N ASP A 284 8.68 32.01 5.69
CA ASP A 284 10.12 32.22 6.00
C ASP A 284 10.43 33.70 6.34
N THR A 285 10.82 34.02 7.61
CA THR A 285 11.34 35.28 8.27
C THR A 285 10.92 35.38 9.76
N GLU A 286 11.42 36.24 10.69
CA GLU A 286 12.80 36.60 11.13
C GLU A 286 12.79 37.13 12.61
N LYS A 287 13.62 36.58 13.53
CA LYS A 287 14.78 37.16 14.27
C LYS A 287 14.62 38.15 15.49
N LYS A 288 15.23 37.74 16.64
CA LYS A 288 16.00 38.49 17.73
C LYS A 288 15.31 39.42 18.79
N ASP A 289 15.94 39.91 19.90
CA ASP A 289 16.94 39.43 20.94
C ASP A 289 17.32 40.55 21.98
N ASP A 290 17.61 40.31 23.30
CA ASP A 290 18.06 41.35 24.31
C ASP A 290 18.61 40.79 25.71
N PRO A 291 19.50 41.48 26.50
CA PRO A 291 20.41 40.82 27.48
C PRO A 291 20.14 40.96 29.00
N SER A 292 19.13 41.70 29.49
CA SER A 292 18.89 41.88 30.96
C SER A 292 18.63 40.57 31.75
N LYS A 293 18.42 39.46 31.03
CA LYS A 293 18.08 38.16 31.60
C LYS A 293 19.27 37.45 32.27
N ASP A 294 20.52 37.89 32.05
CA ASP A 294 21.69 37.04 32.31
C ASP A 294 22.04 36.77 33.78
N ASN A 295 21.86 37.71 34.73
CA ASN A 295 22.11 37.41 36.14
C ASN A 295 21.05 36.49 36.77
N GLN A 296 19.79 36.63 36.35
CA GLN A 296 18.70 35.78 36.81
C GLN A 296 18.74 34.40 36.13
N ARG A 297 19.20 34.36 34.87
CA ARG A 297 19.64 33.13 34.21
C ARG A 297 20.80 32.49 34.98
N GLN A 298 21.83 33.23 35.39
CA GLN A 298 23.00 32.65 36.06
C GLN A 298 22.62 31.94 37.36
N ALA A 299 21.81 32.55 38.23
CA ALA A 299 21.34 31.87 39.45
C ALA A 299 20.48 30.62 39.17
N LEU A 300 19.63 30.66 38.14
CA LEU A 300 18.85 29.50 37.68
C LEU A 300 19.76 28.42 37.04
N ILE A 301 20.81 28.84 36.34
CA ILE A 301 21.83 27.99 35.72
C ILE A 301 22.64 27.29 36.81
N ASP A 302 23.06 27.99 37.87
CA ASP A 302 23.81 27.44 38.99
C ASP A 302 22.95 26.44 39.80
N GLN A 303 21.67 26.77 40.05
CA GLN A 303 20.71 25.81 40.64
C GLN A 303 20.52 24.57 39.75
N ARG A 304 20.46 24.75 38.42
CA ARG A 304 20.31 23.67 37.46
C ARG A 304 21.58 22.82 37.34
N TYR A 305 22.76 23.42 37.42
CA TYR A 305 24.03 22.70 37.52
C TYR A 305 24.11 21.90 38.81
N PHE A 306 23.72 22.45 39.96
CA PHE A 306 23.64 21.68 41.21
C PHE A 306 22.70 20.48 41.06
N GLN A 307 21.48 20.67 40.54
CA GLN A 307 20.55 19.55 40.28
C GLN A 307 21.11 18.50 39.30
N ILE A 308 21.82 18.92 38.25
CA ILE A 308 22.47 18.01 37.30
C ILE A 308 23.59 17.22 38.01
N LEU A 309 24.44 17.88 38.79
CA LEU A 309 25.52 17.24 39.55
C LEU A 309 24.96 16.26 40.59
N SER A 310 23.92 16.62 41.35
CA SER A 310 23.21 15.69 42.24
C SER A 310 22.60 14.49 41.49
N SER A 311 22.05 14.71 40.30
CA SER A 311 21.47 13.64 39.47
C SER A 311 22.54 12.67 38.96
N ILE A 312 23.67 13.19 38.47
CA ILE A 312 24.85 12.39 38.07
C ILE A 312 25.40 11.63 39.28
N ASN A 313 25.51 12.28 40.44
CA ASN A 313 25.98 11.66 41.68
C ASN A 313 25.09 10.47 42.10
N SER A 314 23.76 10.62 41.96
CA SER A 314 22.78 9.57 42.20
C SER A 314 22.90 8.39 41.21
N ILE A 315 23.22 8.65 39.94
CA ILE A 315 23.47 7.59 38.94
C ILE A 315 24.73 6.79 39.29
N ILE A 316 25.82 7.45 39.69
CA ILE A 316 27.08 6.80 40.09
C ILE A 316 26.92 5.95 41.34
N HIS A 317 26.17 6.43 42.33
CA HIS A 317 25.93 5.74 43.60
C HIS A 317 24.74 4.77 43.58
N ASN A 318 24.13 4.55 42.41
CA ASN A 318 23.01 3.61 42.27
C ASN A 318 23.48 2.18 42.54
N PRO A 319 22.83 1.40 43.43
CA PRO A 319 23.25 0.02 43.74
C PRO A 319 23.09 -0.97 42.57
N ARG A 320 22.51 -0.55 41.43
CA ARG A 320 22.50 -1.30 40.16
C ARG A 320 23.54 -0.81 39.14
N ALA A 321 24.30 0.25 39.44
CA ALA A 321 25.41 0.67 38.59
C ALA A 321 26.51 -0.41 38.56
N PRO A 322 27.19 -0.64 37.42
CA PRO A 322 28.30 -1.58 37.37
C PRO A 322 29.37 -1.23 38.40
N VAL A 323 29.80 -2.21 39.19
CA VAL A 323 30.89 -2.02 40.16
C VAL A 323 32.10 -1.47 39.42
N ILE A 324 32.59 -0.31 39.83
CA ILE A 324 33.73 0.37 39.21
C ILE A 324 34.96 -0.53 39.39
N LEU A 325 35.30 -1.27 38.34
CA LEU A 325 36.51 -2.08 38.26
C LEU A 325 37.71 -1.15 38.15
N TYR A 326 38.22 -0.74 39.31
CA TYR A 326 39.35 0.19 39.48
C TYR A 326 40.66 -0.45 38.96
N LYS A 327 40.83 -0.50 37.64
CA LYS A 327 42.11 -0.79 37.01
C LYS A 327 42.93 0.49 36.97
N GLN A 328 43.90 0.57 37.88
CA GLN A 328 44.94 1.58 37.91
C GLN A 328 45.54 1.81 36.51
N SER A 329 45.20 2.94 35.90
CA SER A 329 45.69 3.34 34.58
C SER A 329 46.28 4.73 34.64
N LYS A 330 47.59 4.77 34.91
CA LYS A 330 48.51 5.90 34.69
C LYS A 330 48.28 7.20 35.48
N GLY A 331 48.95 7.28 36.63
CA GLY A 331 49.70 8.49 37.01
C GLY A 331 49.09 9.34 38.13
N GLY A 332 49.79 9.42 39.26
CA GLY A 332 49.49 10.38 40.33
C GLY A 332 48.88 9.75 41.58
N VAL A 333 49.71 9.06 42.38
CA VAL A 333 49.35 8.81 43.79
C VAL A 333 49.56 10.11 44.56
N GLN A 334 48.48 10.82 44.88
CA GLN A 334 48.45 11.75 46.00
C GLN A 334 47.41 11.28 47.02
N HIS A 335 47.82 11.32 48.28
CA HIS A 335 47.01 10.85 49.40
C HIS A 335 45.81 11.78 49.59
N PHE A 336 44.59 11.28 49.38
CA PHE A 336 43.40 11.88 50.00
C PHE A 336 43.42 11.55 51.50
N ASN A 337 44.19 12.33 52.24
CA ASN A 337 44.11 12.38 53.69
C ASN A 337 42.74 12.91 54.12
N LYS A 338 42.28 12.44 55.27
CA LYS A 338 41.20 13.11 56.02
C LYS A 338 41.61 14.55 56.35
N ASP A 339 40.58 15.38 56.55
CA ASP A 339 40.59 16.73 57.15
C ASP A 339 40.57 17.93 56.18
N PHE A 340 39.51 18.00 55.38
CA PHE A 340 38.71 19.22 55.17
C PHE A 340 37.22 18.79 55.16
N GLY A 341 36.26 19.53 55.70
CA GLY A 341 36.27 20.97 55.95
C GLY A 341 35.29 21.69 55.03
N GLN A 342 34.06 21.18 54.87
CA GLN A 342 32.92 21.84 54.22
C GLN A 342 33.22 22.52 52.87
N ASP A 343 33.87 21.84 51.93
CA ASP A 343 34.03 22.30 50.55
C ASP A 343 33.82 21.16 49.53
N CYS A 344 33.13 21.50 48.43
CA CYS A 344 32.86 20.71 47.20
C CYS A 344 32.31 19.27 47.33
N GLU A 345 30.98 19.13 47.38
CA GLU A 345 30.21 17.86 47.39
C GLU A 345 30.38 16.96 46.13
N PHE A 346 31.10 17.40 45.10
CA PHE A 346 31.09 16.79 43.76
C PHE A 346 32.47 16.53 43.11
N GLU A 347 33.59 16.71 43.82
CA GLU A 347 34.94 16.58 43.21
C GLU A 347 35.19 15.19 42.59
N HIS A 348 34.64 14.13 43.20
CA HIS A 348 34.75 12.75 42.71
C HIS A 348 34.00 12.50 41.39
N LEU A 349 33.11 13.40 40.95
CA LEU A 349 32.39 13.23 39.69
C LEU A 349 33.32 13.37 38.47
N VAL A 350 34.27 14.30 38.51
CA VAL A 350 35.09 14.63 37.32
C VAL A 350 35.94 13.44 36.85
N PRO A 351 36.73 12.75 37.71
CA PRO A 351 37.53 11.60 37.28
C PRO A 351 36.68 10.41 36.80
N ILE A 352 35.46 10.25 37.32
CA ILE A 352 34.53 9.18 36.91
C ILE A 352 33.93 9.49 35.53
N LEU A 353 33.56 10.75 35.28
CA LEU A 353 33.04 11.18 33.98
C LEU A 353 34.11 11.16 32.90
N GLU A 354 35.36 11.54 33.20
CA GLU A 354 36.50 11.39 32.30
C GLU A 354 36.74 9.91 31.95
N MET A 355 36.75 9.01 32.94
CA MET A 355 36.85 7.57 32.71
C MET A 355 35.71 7.03 31.84
N TRP A 356 34.46 7.47 32.04
CA TRP A 356 33.33 7.06 31.21
C TRP A 356 33.43 7.60 29.78
N ALA A 357 33.94 8.83 29.61
CA ALA A 357 34.22 9.39 28.29
C ALA A 357 35.30 8.57 27.56
N ASP A 358 36.38 8.20 28.24
CA ASP A 358 37.45 7.34 27.71
C ASP A 358 36.98 5.92 27.37
N GLN A 359 36.06 5.36 28.16
CA GLN A 359 35.42 4.08 27.83
C GLN A 359 34.51 4.21 26.59
N LEU A 360 33.79 5.32 26.44
CA LEU A 360 32.91 5.57 25.29
C LEU A 360 33.69 5.87 24.00
N THR A 361 34.84 6.54 24.07
CA THR A 361 35.76 6.72 22.92
C THR A 361 36.41 5.39 22.55
N SER A 362 36.90 4.63 23.54
CA SER A 362 37.43 3.27 23.33
C SER A 362 36.41 2.34 22.66
N LEU A 363 35.12 2.44 23.02
CA LEU A 363 34.04 1.67 22.40
C LEU A 363 33.82 2.05 20.92
N LYS A 364 33.91 3.34 20.59
CA LYS A 364 33.86 3.85 19.20
C LYS A 364 35.05 3.35 18.39
N ASP A 365 36.24 3.31 18.97
CA ASP A 365 37.46 2.85 18.29
C ASP A 365 37.52 1.33 18.15
N LEU A 366 36.98 0.59 19.12
CA LEU A 366 36.74 -0.85 19.00
C LEU A 366 35.75 -1.15 17.86
N TYR A 367 34.65 -0.39 17.75
CA TYR A 367 33.71 -0.52 16.62
C TYR A 367 34.36 -0.23 15.27
N LYS A 368 35.19 0.82 15.15
CA LYS A 368 35.94 1.10 13.91
C LYS A 368 36.86 -0.07 13.56
N SER A 369 37.57 -0.60 14.55
CA SER A 369 38.52 -1.72 14.37
C SER A 369 37.80 -3.00 13.95
N LEU A 370 36.69 -3.35 14.63
CA LEU A 370 35.86 -4.51 14.30
C LEU A 370 35.16 -4.36 12.94
N LYS A 371 34.83 -3.13 12.54
CA LYS A 371 34.30 -2.82 11.20
C LYS A 371 35.35 -3.01 10.10
N ILE A 372 36.62 -2.69 10.37
CA ILE A 372 37.73 -2.98 9.44
C ILE A 372 37.91 -4.51 9.34
N LEU A 373 37.95 -5.20 10.48
CA LEU A 373 38.11 -6.66 10.54
C LEU A 373 36.97 -7.42 9.84
N SER A 374 35.71 -7.01 10.03
CA SER A 374 34.56 -7.60 9.30
C SER A 374 34.59 -7.31 7.80
N ALA A 375 35.05 -6.14 7.38
CA ALA A 375 35.23 -5.84 5.95
C ALA A 375 36.34 -6.70 5.30
N GLU A 376 37.32 -7.16 6.06
CA GLU A 376 38.39 -8.04 5.58
C GLU A 376 37.99 -9.53 5.60
N LEU A 377 37.35 -9.99 6.68
CA LEU A 377 37.00 -11.41 6.86
C LEU A 377 35.64 -11.79 6.25
N VAL A 378 34.65 -10.90 6.28
CA VAL A 378 33.25 -11.17 5.87
C VAL A 378 32.66 -10.04 4.98
N PRO A 379 33.30 -9.65 3.86
CA PRO A 379 32.91 -8.51 3.03
C PRO A 379 31.52 -8.55 2.37
N TRP A 380 30.77 -9.66 2.44
CA TRP A 380 29.37 -9.74 1.97
C TRP A 380 28.37 -9.22 3.01
N HIS A 381 28.74 -9.08 4.29
CA HIS A 381 27.87 -8.45 5.28
C HIS A 381 27.95 -6.93 5.23
N ASN A 382 26.93 -6.32 4.63
CA ASN A 382 26.63 -4.90 4.79
C ASN A 382 26.08 -4.63 6.21
N LEU A 383 26.98 -4.67 7.21
CA LEU A 383 26.69 -4.21 8.57
C LEU A 383 26.30 -2.73 8.50
N LYS A 384 24.99 -2.48 8.55
CA LYS A 384 24.42 -1.14 8.53
C LYS A 384 25.11 -0.29 9.59
N LYS A 385 25.45 0.96 9.26
CA LYS A 385 25.83 1.91 10.31
C LYS A 385 24.69 1.93 11.34
N PRO A 386 24.96 1.87 12.65
CA PRO A 386 23.96 2.30 13.62
C PRO A 386 23.55 3.74 13.26
N ASP A 387 22.27 4.04 13.38
CA ASP A 387 21.73 5.36 13.06
C ASP A 387 22.43 6.41 13.93
N GLU A 388 22.70 7.62 13.42
CA GLU A 388 23.54 8.60 14.14
C GLU A 388 22.91 9.06 15.47
N LYS A 389 21.63 8.78 15.66
CA LYS A 389 20.85 8.98 16.89
C LYS A 389 20.96 7.84 17.91
N GLU A 390 21.32 6.63 17.48
CA GLU A 390 21.40 5.44 18.34
C GLU A 390 22.87 5.09 18.61
N GLY A 391 23.38 5.52 19.78
CA GLY A 391 24.77 5.32 20.17
C GLY A 391 25.23 3.85 20.14
N ILE A 392 26.52 3.63 19.88
CA ILE A 392 27.11 2.29 19.79
C ILE A 392 26.95 1.56 21.14
N ARG A 393 26.11 0.52 21.17
CA ARG A 393 25.94 -0.38 22.33
C ARG A 393 26.95 -1.54 22.29
N VAL A 394 27.32 -2.05 23.47
CA VAL A 394 28.17 -3.25 23.61
C VAL A 394 27.51 -4.48 22.96
N GLU A 395 26.19 -4.58 23.03
CA GLU A 395 25.38 -5.61 22.35
C GLU A 395 25.63 -5.67 20.83
N HIS A 396 25.75 -4.50 20.18
CA HIS A 396 26.00 -4.42 18.73
C HIS A 396 27.43 -4.88 18.37
N LEU A 397 28.38 -4.74 19.30
CA LEU A 397 29.74 -5.24 19.15
C LEU A 397 29.81 -6.74 19.37
N LEU A 398 29.14 -7.26 20.41
CA LEU A 398 29.03 -8.70 20.67
C LEU A 398 28.40 -9.42 19.47
N PHE A 399 27.23 -8.96 19.01
CA PHE A 399 26.58 -9.50 17.82
C PHE A 399 27.48 -9.48 16.58
N MET A 400 28.27 -8.42 16.39
CA MET A 400 29.22 -8.33 15.28
C MET A 400 30.40 -9.32 15.43
N VAL A 401 30.91 -9.55 16.64
CA VAL A 401 31.92 -10.59 16.90
C VAL A 401 31.33 -11.98 16.67
N ASP A 402 30.16 -12.28 17.22
CA ASP A 402 29.50 -13.58 17.10
C ASP A 402 29.19 -13.91 15.62
N THR A 403 28.70 -12.93 14.85
CA THR A 403 28.48 -13.08 13.39
C THR A 403 29.79 -13.40 12.65
N ILE A 404 30.89 -12.73 13.00
CA ILE A 404 32.21 -13.00 12.37
C ILE A 404 32.69 -14.42 12.73
N LEU A 405 32.51 -14.85 13.98
CA LEU A 405 32.92 -16.18 14.44
C LEU A 405 32.11 -17.29 13.77
N GLU A 406 30.77 -17.15 13.72
CA GLU A 406 29.87 -18.11 13.08
C GLU A 406 30.16 -18.25 11.58
N GLU A 407 30.38 -17.15 10.86
CA GLU A 407 30.76 -17.18 9.44
C GLU A 407 32.13 -17.82 9.21
N ILE A 408 33.12 -17.58 10.08
CA ILE A 408 34.44 -18.23 9.99
C ILE A 408 34.33 -19.74 10.25
N GLU A 409 33.54 -20.15 11.24
CA GLU A 409 33.33 -21.58 11.56
C GLU A 409 32.54 -22.30 10.45
N ASN A 410 31.66 -21.60 9.74
CA ASN A 410 30.98 -22.11 8.55
C ASN A 410 31.93 -22.24 7.35
N LYS A 411 32.92 -21.34 7.20
CA LYS A 411 33.92 -21.41 6.12
C LYS A 411 34.87 -22.60 6.20
N GLU A 412 35.15 -23.15 7.37
CA GLU A 412 35.94 -24.39 7.48
C GLU A 412 35.16 -25.63 6.99
N LYS A 413 33.82 -25.55 6.91
CA LYS A 413 32.95 -26.66 6.51
C LYS A 413 32.58 -26.60 5.02
N ASP A 414 32.40 -25.41 4.43
CA ASP A 414 31.98 -25.22 3.03
C ASP A 414 33.11 -24.75 2.08
N SER A 415 33.97 -25.69 1.68
CA SER A 415 35.08 -25.46 0.72
C SER A 415 34.65 -25.19 -0.74
N ASN A 416 33.35 -25.11 -1.04
CA ASN A 416 32.79 -25.01 -2.39
C ASN A 416 32.16 -23.65 -2.76
N ILE A 417 32.24 -22.63 -1.92
CA ILE A 417 31.71 -21.29 -2.25
C ILE A 417 32.57 -20.64 -3.36
N PRO A 418 32.00 -20.29 -4.53
CA PRO A 418 32.79 -19.71 -5.63
C PRO A 418 33.44 -18.38 -5.23
N ASN A 419 34.69 -18.18 -5.67
CA ASN A 419 35.43 -16.93 -5.46
C ASN A 419 34.59 -15.70 -5.85
N PHE A 420 34.68 -14.62 -5.06
CA PHE A 420 33.98 -13.35 -5.32
C PHE A 420 34.15 -12.83 -6.77
N LYS A 421 35.30 -13.07 -7.41
CA LYS A 421 35.50 -12.77 -8.85
C LYS A 421 34.54 -13.55 -9.75
N THR A 422 34.31 -14.84 -9.46
CA THR A 422 33.38 -15.71 -10.17
C THR A 422 31.93 -15.29 -9.92
N LEU A 423 31.55 -14.99 -8.67
CA LEU A 423 30.21 -14.49 -8.34
C LEU A 423 29.90 -13.16 -9.06
N LYS A 424 30.85 -12.22 -9.05
CA LYS A 424 30.73 -10.96 -9.78
C LYS A 424 30.63 -11.18 -11.30
N ALA A 425 31.37 -12.14 -11.87
CA ALA A 425 31.26 -12.50 -13.28
C ALA A 425 29.88 -13.08 -13.63
N ILE A 426 29.32 -13.95 -12.78
CA ILE A 426 27.96 -14.50 -12.95
C ILE A 426 26.91 -13.38 -12.93
N VAL A 427 26.99 -12.47 -11.97
CA VAL A 427 26.06 -11.32 -11.87
C VAL A 427 26.19 -10.40 -13.08
N CYS A 428 27.41 -10.06 -13.52
CA CYS A 428 27.61 -9.27 -14.73
C CYS A 428 27.15 -9.99 -16.02
N HIS A 429 27.17 -11.33 -16.05
CA HIS A 429 26.60 -12.10 -17.16
C HIS A 429 25.07 -12.04 -17.16
N PHE A 430 24.42 -12.21 -16.01
CA PHE A 430 22.98 -12.04 -15.84
C PHE A 430 22.53 -10.63 -16.27
N GLN A 431 23.25 -9.59 -15.85
CA GLN A 431 22.96 -8.20 -16.24
C GLN A 431 22.97 -7.98 -17.75
N LYS A 432 23.85 -8.66 -18.49
CA LYS A 432 23.92 -8.60 -19.96
C LYS A 432 22.87 -9.45 -20.66
N LEU A 433 22.42 -10.54 -20.03
CA LEU A 433 21.47 -11.49 -20.64
C LEU A 433 20.01 -11.03 -20.48
N PHE A 434 19.72 -10.23 -19.46
CA PHE A 434 18.37 -9.72 -19.15
C PHE A 434 18.26 -8.19 -19.18
N ASP A 435 19.24 -7.50 -19.79
CA ASP A 435 19.32 -6.04 -19.96
C ASP A 435 19.12 -5.22 -18.67
N VAL A 436 19.87 -5.57 -17.62
CA VAL A 436 19.77 -4.94 -16.30
C VAL A 436 20.96 -3.99 -16.04
N PRO A 437 20.78 -2.65 -16.13
CA PRO A 437 21.89 -1.70 -16.04
C PRO A 437 22.49 -1.56 -14.63
N THR A 438 21.76 -1.93 -13.56
CA THR A 438 22.20 -1.73 -12.17
C THR A 438 22.21 -3.03 -11.38
N LEU A 439 23.14 -3.15 -10.41
CA LEU A 439 23.21 -4.31 -9.52
C LEU A 439 21.92 -4.49 -8.71
N ASN A 440 21.32 -3.39 -8.24
CA ASN A 440 20.07 -3.42 -7.47
C ASN A 440 18.88 -3.92 -8.31
N GLY A 441 18.91 -3.73 -9.63
CA GLY A 441 17.88 -4.25 -10.54
C GLY A 441 17.97 -5.77 -10.79
N VAL A 442 19.09 -6.42 -10.43
CA VAL A 442 19.31 -7.86 -10.68
C VAL A 442 18.31 -8.70 -9.90
N TYR A 443 18.10 -8.40 -8.62
CA TYR A 443 17.19 -9.19 -7.77
C TYR A 443 15.71 -9.05 -8.19
N PRO A 444 15.16 -7.84 -8.43
CA PRO A 444 13.83 -7.68 -9.02
C PRO A 444 13.67 -8.42 -10.37
N ARG A 445 14.63 -8.28 -11.29
CA ARG A 445 14.57 -8.93 -12.60
C ARG A 445 14.67 -10.46 -12.50
N MET A 446 15.51 -10.97 -11.60
CA MET A 446 15.62 -12.40 -11.32
C MET A 446 14.30 -12.96 -10.76
N ASN A 447 13.66 -12.24 -9.83
CA ASN A 447 12.35 -12.63 -9.33
C ASN A 447 11.28 -12.64 -10.44
N GLU A 448 11.26 -11.63 -11.31
CA GLU A 448 10.40 -11.59 -12.49
C GLU A 448 10.64 -12.80 -13.42
N VAL A 449 11.90 -13.12 -13.73
CA VAL A 449 12.27 -14.30 -14.54
C VAL A 449 11.78 -15.60 -13.89
N TYR A 450 11.93 -15.77 -12.57
CA TYR A 450 11.39 -16.93 -11.87
C TYR A 450 9.85 -16.96 -11.86
N THR A 451 9.17 -15.82 -11.71
CA THR A 451 7.71 -15.73 -11.84
C THR A 451 7.26 -16.15 -13.24
N ARG A 452 7.86 -15.60 -14.29
CA ARG A 452 7.55 -15.95 -15.70
C ARG A 452 7.86 -17.41 -16.02
N LEU A 453 8.94 -17.97 -15.47
CA LEU A 453 9.27 -19.40 -15.63
C LEU A 453 8.25 -20.29 -14.89
N GLY A 454 7.77 -19.87 -13.72
CA GLY A 454 6.70 -20.54 -12.99
C GLY A 454 5.36 -20.50 -13.74
N GLU A 455 4.98 -19.34 -14.28
CA GLU A 455 3.82 -19.16 -15.16
C GLU A 455 3.92 -20.06 -16.39
N LEU A 456 5.08 -20.08 -17.08
CA LEU A 456 5.31 -20.89 -18.27
C LEU A 456 5.26 -22.39 -17.96
N ASN A 457 5.89 -22.86 -16.88
CA ASN A 457 5.80 -24.26 -16.46
C ASN A 457 4.37 -24.66 -16.07
N SER A 458 3.61 -23.74 -15.46
CA SER A 458 2.18 -23.96 -15.16
C SER A 458 1.36 -24.06 -16.46
N ALA A 459 1.58 -23.17 -17.42
CA ALA A 459 0.92 -23.19 -18.72
C ALA A 459 1.26 -24.45 -19.53
N VAL A 460 2.54 -24.86 -19.54
CA VAL A 460 3.00 -26.11 -20.18
C VAL A 460 2.30 -27.32 -19.55
N ARG A 461 2.25 -27.42 -18.21
CA ARG A 461 1.55 -28.52 -17.53
C ARG A 461 0.04 -28.53 -17.85
N ASN A 462 -0.62 -27.38 -17.81
CA ASN A 462 -2.05 -27.27 -18.13
C ASN A 462 -2.33 -27.68 -19.59
N LEU A 463 -1.43 -27.33 -20.53
CA LEU A 463 -1.51 -27.76 -21.92
C LEU A 463 -1.19 -29.25 -22.11
N GLN A 464 -0.25 -29.83 -21.34
CA GLN A 464 -0.01 -31.28 -21.32
C GLN A 464 -1.26 -32.02 -20.85
N GLU A 465 -1.88 -31.59 -19.74
CA GLU A 465 -3.10 -32.16 -19.17
C GLU A 465 -4.28 -32.08 -20.14
N LEU A 466 -4.52 -30.90 -20.74
CA LEU A 466 -5.59 -30.68 -21.72
C LEU A 466 -5.44 -31.52 -22.99
N LEU A 467 -4.19 -31.81 -23.39
CA LEU A 467 -3.87 -32.61 -24.59
C LEU A 467 -3.62 -34.10 -24.28
N GLY A 468 -3.78 -34.53 -23.02
CA GLY A 468 -3.54 -35.92 -22.60
C GLY A 468 -2.09 -36.40 -22.77
N LEU A 469 -1.12 -35.48 -22.77
CA LEU A 469 0.30 -35.79 -22.89
C LEU A 469 0.89 -36.13 -21.52
N ASP A 470 1.84 -37.08 -21.47
CA ASP A 470 2.53 -37.37 -20.21
C ASP A 470 3.34 -36.16 -19.73
N SER A 471 3.39 -35.99 -18.41
CA SER A 471 4.16 -34.99 -17.67
C SER A 471 5.65 -34.93 -18.04
N SER A 472 6.24 -36.02 -18.54
CA SER A 472 7.63 -36.05 -19.02
C SER A 472 7.82 -35.56 -20.47
N SER A 473 6.74 -35.24 -21.18
CA SER A 473 6.78 -34.86 -22.61
C SER A 473 7.52 -33.54 -22.83
N SER A 474 8.51 -33.55 -23.73
CA SER A 474 9.29 -32.35 -24.07
C SER A 474 8.43 -31.22 -24.65
N LEU A 475 8.83 -29.96 -24.41
CA LEU A 475 8.16 -28.78 -24.98
C LEU A 475 8.01 -28.86 -26.52
N CYS A 476 8.97 -29.44 -27.23
CA CYS A 476 8.91 -29.58 -28.68
C CYS A 476 7.74 -30.47 -29.12
N VAL A 477 7.48 -31.57 -28.40
CA VAL A 477 6.34 -32.46 -28.67
C VAL A 477 5.02 -31.70 -28.45
N LEU A 478 4.89 -30.99 -27.32
CA LEU A 478 3.69 -30.20 -27.00
C LEU A 478 3.42 -29.09 -28.02
N VAL A 479 4.44 -28.33 -28.43
CA VAL A 479 4.27 -27.29 -29.47
C VAL A 479 3.89 -27.93 -30.81
N SER A 480 4.43 -29.12 -31.12
CA SER A 480 4.07 -29.84 -32.35
C SER A 480 2.65 -30.39 -32.36
N THR A 481 2.10 -30.80 -31.21
CA THR A 481 0.71 -31.29 -31.11
C THR A 481 -0.28 -30.14 -31.12
N VAL A 482 -0.02 -29.05 -30.39
CA VAL A 482 -0.78 -27.79 -30.50
C VAL A 482 -0.79 -27.31 -31.96
N GLY A 483 0.37 -27.26 -32.63
CA GLY A 483 0.47 -26.84 -34.03
C GLY A 483 -0.23 -27.77 -35.03
N LYS A 484 -0.39 -29.07 -34.72
CA LYS A 484 -1.25 -29.98 -35.51
C LYS A 484 -2.73 -29.70 -35.27
N LEU A 485 -3.12 -29.47 -34.02
CA LEU A 485 -4.51 -29.20 -33.63
C LEU A 485 -5.00 -27.86 -34.19
N CYS A 486 -4.17 -26.81 -34.16
CA CYS A 486 -4.47 -25.54 -34.83
C CYS A 486 -4.60 -25.67 -36.37
N ARG A 487 -3.82 -26.56 -37.01
CA ARG A 487 -4.00 -26.83 -38.45
C ARG A 487 -5.32 -27.53 -38.74
N LEU A 488 -5.65 -28.58 -38.00
CA LEU A 488 -6.92 -29.29 -38.15
C LEU A 488 -8.13 -28.36 -37.96
N ILE A 489 -8.11 -27.47 -36.95
CA ILE A 489 -9.18 -26.48 -36.74
C ILE A 489 -9.24 -25.46 -37.89
N ASN A 490 -8.10 -25.00 -38.41
CA ASN A 490 -8.09 -24.05 -39.53
C ASN A 490 -8.50 -24.69 -40.87
N GLU A 491 -8.18 -25.97 -41.07
CA GLU A 491 -8.61 -26.76 -42.23
C GLU A 491 -10.13 -27.00 -42.16
N ASP A 492 -10.66 -27.46 -41.02
CA ASP A 492 -12.09 -27.61 -40.74
C ASP A 492 -12.87 -26.28 -40.85
N MET A 493 -12.34 -25.17 -40.28
CA MET A 493 -12.95 -23.85 -40.46
C MET A 493 -12.96 -23.39 -41.92
N ASN A 494 -11.90 -23.65 -42.69
CA ASN A 494 -11.90 -23.33 -44.13
C ASN A 494 -12.91 -24.19 -44.89
N GLU A 495 -13.04 -25.48 -44.58
CA GLU A 495 -14.06 -26.35 -45.18
C GLU A 495 -15.48 -25.90 -44.81
N GLN A 496 -15.73 -25.54 -43.55
CA GLN A 496 -17.02 -25.01 -43.10
C GLN A 496 -17.34 -23.65 -43.74
N VAL A 497 -16.36 -22.75 -43.87
CA VAL A 497 -16.53 -21.48 -44.59
C VAL A 497 -16.86 -21.72 -46.08
N MET A 498 -16.19 -22.68 -46.73
CA MET A 498 -16.50 -23.09 -48.11
C MET A 498 -17.87 -23.77 -48.23
N GLN A 499 -18.34 -24.49 -47.22
CA GLN A 499 -19.70 -25.06 -47.20
C GLN A 499 -20.78 -23.99 -46.99
N VAL A 500 -20.52 -22.96 -46.18
CA VAL A 500 -21.49 -21.88 -45.88
C VAL A 500 -21.57 -20.84 -47.00
N LEU A 501 -20.43 -20.47 -47.61
CA LEU A 501 -20.39 -19.54 -48.74
C LEU A 501 -20.65 -20.23 -50.09
N GLY A 502 -20.54 -21.55 -50.15
CA GLY A 502 -20.59 -22.33 -51.38
C GLY A 502 -19.30 -22.19 -52.21
N PRO A 503 -19.25 -22.79 -53.40
CA PRO A 503 -18.09 -22.72 -54.31
C PRO A 503 -17.99 -21.37 -55.04
N GLU A 504 -18.77 -20.35 -54.65
CA GLU A 504 -18.72 -19.02 -55.25
C GLU A 504 -17.68 -18.17 -54.53
N ASP A 505 -16.65 -17.76 -55.28
CA ASP A 505 -15.57 -16.87 -54.80
C ASP A 505 -16.14 -15.58 -54.20
N LEU A 506 -15.40 -14.96 -53.26
CA LEU A 506 -15.82 -13.71 -52.61
C LEU A 506 -16.10 -12.60 -53.63
N GLN A 507 -15.35 -12.56 -54.74
CA GLN A 507 -15.63 -11.69 -55.89
C GLN A 507 -17.04 -11.91 -56.47
N SER A 508 -17.51 -13.15 -56.61
CA SER A 508 -18.84 -13.46 -57.16
C SER A 508 -19.96 -13.01 -56.23
N ILE A 509 -19.77 -13.13 -54.91
CA ILE A 509 -20.71 -12.62 -53.90
C ILE A 509 -20.76 -11.09 -53.94
N ILE A 510 -19.60 -10.43 -54.07
CA ILE A 510 -19.51 -8.97 -54.22
C ILE A 510 -20.23 -8.49 -55.49
N ILE A 511 -20.04 -9.19 -56.63
CA ILE A 511 -20.73 -8.85 -57.89
C ILE A 511 -22.26 -9.01 -57.74
N LYS A 512 -22.75 -10.11 -57.17
CA LYS A 512 -24.20 -10.29 -56.91
C LYS A 512 -24.78 -9.24 -55.95
N LEU A 513 -24.00 -8.79 -54.97
CA LEU A 513 -24.40 -7.69 -54.07
C LEU A 513 -24.46 -6.34 -54.81
N GLN A 514 -23.53 -6.06 -55.71
CA GLN A 514 -23.55 -4.87 -56.56
C GLN A 514 -24.72 -4.90 -57.57
N GLU A 515 -24.99 -6.05 -58.19
CA GLU A 515 -26.17 -6.25 -59.04
C GLU A 515 -27.47 -6.03 -58.25
N HIS A 516 -27.51 -6.42 -56.97
CA HIS A 516 -28.65 -6.13 -56.08
C HIS A 516 -28.76 -4.64 -55.73
N GLU A 517 -27.65 -3.92 -55.51
CA GLU A 517 -27.66 -2.46 -55.29
C GLU A 517 -28.14 -1.68 -56.52
N GLU A 518 -27.89 -2.15 -57.75
CA GLU A 518 -28.44 -1.53 -58.97
C GLU A 518 -29.90 -1.94 -59.26
N PHE A 519 -30.24 -3.21 -59.04
CA PHE A 519 -31.59 -3.73 -59.32
C PHE A 519 -32.64 -3.20 -58.34
N PHE A 520 -32.33 -3.14 -57.04
CA PHE A 520 -33.33 -2.85 -56.01
C PHE A 520 -33.94 -1.43 -56.12
N PRO A 521 -33.17 -0.35 -56.38
CA PRO A 521 -33.74 0.98 -56.62
C PRO A 521 -34.62 1.05 -57.87
N ALA A 522 -34.22 0.37 -58.96
CA ALA A 522 -35.01 0.31 -60.19
C ALA A 522 -36.33 -0.46 -59.99
N PHE A 523 -36.27 -1.59 -59.29
CA PHE A 523 -37.44 -2.37 -58.89
C PHE A 523 -38.36 -1.60 -57.94
N GLN A 524 -37.80 -0.88 -56.96
CA GLN A 524 -38.56 -0.07 -56.02
C GLN A 524 -39.25 1.12 -56.71
N ALA A 525 -38.58 1.80 -57.63
CA ALA A 525 -39.18 2.87 -58.44
C ALA A 525 -40.38 2.34 -59.25
N PHE A 526 -40.16 1.27 -60.03
CA PHE A 526 -41.22 0.61 -60.80
C PHE A 526 -42.40 0.13 -59.93
N THR A 527 -42.11 -0.34 -58.71
CA THR A 527 -43.15 -0.80 -57.78
C THR A 527 -43.94 0.36 -57.19
N ASN A 528 -43.28 1.49 -56.90
CA ASN A 528 -43.96 2.71 -56.46
C ASN A 528 -44.86 3.28 -57.57
N ASP A 529 -44.39 3.31 -58.82
CA ASP A 529 -45.18 3.72 -59.98
C ASP A 529 -46.44 2.83 -60.13
N LEU A 530 -46.30 1.52 -59.92
CA LEU A 530 -47.43 0.58 -59.91
C LEU A 530 -48.41 0.83 -58.75
N LEU A 531 -47.93 1.16 -57.56
CA LEU A 531 -48.77 1.47 -56.40
C LEU A 531 -49.56 2.77 -56.62
N GLU A 532 -48.94 3.80 -57.22
CA GLU A 532 -49.60 5.07 -57.56
C GLU A 532 -50.64 4.88 -58.68
N ILE A 533 -50.30 4.19 -59.78
CA ILE A 533 -51.22 3.94 -60.91
C ILE A 533 -52.45 3.12 -60.50
N LEU A 534 -52.31 2.25 -59.49
CA LEU A 534 -53.38 1.38 -59.02
C LEU A 534 -54.17 1.94 -57.82
N GLU A 535 -53.71 3.04 -57.23
CA GLU A 535 -54.20 3.65 -55.98
C GLU A 535 -54.17 2.66 -54.77
N ILE A 536 -52.99 2.12 -54.45
CA ILE A 536 -52.81 1.07 -53.42
C ILE A 536 -51.59 1.35 -52.55
N ASP A 537 -51.73 1.18 -51.22
CA ASP A 537 -50.65 1.46 -50.26
C ASP A 537 -49.75 0.25 -49.92
N ASN A 538 -49.98 -0.93 -50.51
CA ASN A 538 -49.26 -2.17 -50.19
C ASN A 538 -48.89 -3.00 -51.43
N LEU A 539 -47.61 -3.37 -51.51
CA LEU A 539 -46.96 -4.21 -52.52
C LEU A 539 -47.69 -5.55 -52.75
N ASP A 540 -48.16 -6.20 -51.68
CA ASP A 540 -48.89 -7.48 -51.76
C ASP A 540 -50.24 -7.36 -52.50
N ALA A 541 -50.82 -6.15 -52.53
CA ALA A 541 -52.13 -5.88 -53.14
C ALA A 541 -52.06 -5.48 -54.62
N ILE A 542 -50.85 -5.25 -55.18
CA ILE A 542 -50.63 -4.98 -56.61
C ILE A 542 -51.20 -6.11 -57.48
N VAL A 543 -50.79 -7.36 -57.24
CA VAL A 543 -51.22 -8.50 -58.06
C VAL A 543 -52.73 -8.77 -57.98
N PRO A 544 -53.38 -8.74 -56.79
CA PRO A 544 -54.85 -8.75 -56.67
C PRO A 544 -55.55 -7.64 -57.47
N ALA A 545 -55.05 -6.40 -57.46
CA ALA A 545 -55.72 -5.28 -58.10
C ALA A 545 -55.54 -5.25 -59.63
N VAL A 546 -54.35 -5.59 -60.14
CA VAL A 546 -54.14 -5.79 -61.59
C VAL A 546 -55.08 -6.88 -62.12
N LYS A 547 -55.28 -7.97 -61.35
CA LYS A 547 -56.28 -9.00 -61.67
C LYS A 547 -57.71 -8.45 -61.64
N LYS A 548 -58.04 -7.53 -60.73
CA LYS A 548 -59.35 -6.88 -60.61
C LYS A 548 -59.65 -5.96 -61.80
N LEU A 549 -58.68 -5.14 -62.22
CA LEU A 549 -58.78 -4.30 -63.43
C LEU A 549 -58.94 -5.16 -64.70
N LYS A 550 -58.24 -6.29 -64.79
CA LYS A 550 -58.38 -7.24 -65.90
C LYS A 550 -59.78 -7.89 -65.99
N VAL A 551 -60.54 -7.93 -64.88
CA VAL A 551 -61.93 -8.39 -64.83
C VAL A 551 -62.93 -7.27 -65.16
N LEU A 552 -62.55 -6.01 -64.96
CA LEU A 552 -63.36 -4.83 -65.31
C LEU A 552 -63.21 -4.38 -66.77
N SER A 553 -62.27 -4.98 -67.52
CA SER A 553 -61.98 -4.66 -68.93
C SER A 553 -62.57 -5.66 -69.94
N TYR A 554 -63.60 -6.41 -69.54
CA TYR A 554 -64.34 -7.39 -70.37
C TYR A 554 -65.86 -7.21 -70.20
#